data_AF-A0A0B7AF28-F1
#
_entry.id   AF-A0A0B7AF28-F1
#
_cell.length_a   1.000
_cell.length_b   1.000
_cell.length_c   1.000
_cell.angle_alpha   90.00
_cell.angle_beta   90.00
_cell.angle_gamma   90.00
#
_symmetry.space_group_name_H-M   'P 1'
#
loop_
_entity.id
_entity.type
_entity.pdbx_description
1 polymer ?
#
loop_
_entity_poly.entity_id
_entity_poly.type
_entity_poly.pdbx_seq_one_letter_code
_entity_poly.pdbx_strand_id
1 'polypeptide(L)'
;MGGCIGSQRDNGPPSGESSDVTGMVQHVSIGRNQPLKPEKPKWKSDVPLTEGQLRSKRDEFWDTAPAFDGRKEIWDALKAASYALETGDHALAQAIVDGASISLPHGTLMDCYDELGNRYQLPHYVLSAPANLIEDMNEGDTPPDPEANSVPGVEQRIRFRLSNLSHDIKLQVCSTDTVLKVKKHISEMQVGVEPDRQRWFYAGRLLNDKLRIEDAKIPKNHVVQVIVSVPKQETGS
;
A
#
# COMPACT_ATOMS: atom_id res chain seq x y z
N MET A 1 -80.55 -4.01 -9.45
CA MET A 1 -79.62 -3.02 -10.02
C MET A 1 -79.09 -2.17 -8.87
N GLY A 2 -77.77 -1.98 -8.79
CA GLY A 2 -77.05 -1.24 -7.73
C GLY A 2 -76.37 -2.21 -6.74
N GLY A 3 -75.07 -2.14 -6.44
CA GLY A 3 -74.03 -1.16 -6.77
C GLY A 3 -73.07 -1.02 -5.58
N CYS A 4 -71.84 -1.52 -5.77
CA CYS A 4 -70.52 -1.06 -5.27
C CYS A 4 -70.27 -0.59 -3.81
N ILE A 5 -69.26 -1.27 -3.20
CA ILE A 5 -68.04 -0.78 -2.51
C ILE A 5 -68.13 0.06 -1.22
N GLY A 6 -67.41 -0.43 -0.19
CA GLY A 6 -66.98 0.32 0.99
C GLY A 6 -65.63 -0.19 1.49
N SER A 7 -64.70 0.74 1.71
CA SER A 7 -63.27 0.57 1.95
C SER A 7 -62.87 0.42 3.43
N GLN A 8 -61.59 0.06 3.62
CA GLN A 8 -60.70 0.41 4.74
C GLN A 8 -60.89 -0.33 6.09
N ARG A 9 -59.84 -1.04 6.51
CA ARG A 9 -59.56 -1.35 7.92
C ARG A 9 -58.11 -1.04 8.25
N ASP A 10 -57.96 -0.06 9.12
CA ASP A 10 -56.81 0.20 9.98
C ASP A 10 -56.75 -0.87 11.08
N ASN A 11 -55.54 -1.28 11.47
CA ASN A 11 -55.22 -1.55 12.88
C ASN A 11 -53.71 -1.83 13.06
N GLY A 12 -53.08 -0.97 13.84
CA GLY A 12 -51.73 -1.12 14.39
C GLY A 12 -51.60 -2.21 15.47
N PRO A 13 -50.40 -2.34 16.07
CA PRO A 13 -49.85 -3.59 16.59
C PRO A 13 -49.99 -3.76 18.12
N PRO A 14 -49.64 -4.92 18.70
CA PRO A 14 -49.28 -5.02 20.10
C PRO A 14 -47.77 -5.23 20.31
N SER A 15 -47.25 -4.49 21.29
CA SER A 15 -45.92 -4.56 21.88
C SER A 15 -45.77 -5.70 22.91
N GLY A 16 -44.52 -6.06 23.24
CA GLY A 16 -44.14 -6.79 24.46
C GLY A 16 -43.22 -7.99 24.15
N GLU A 17 -41.90 -7.79 24.07
CA GLU A 17 -40.91 -7.92 25.16
C GLU A 17 -40.60 -9.36 25.60
N SER A 18 -39.37 -9.82 25.34
CA SER A 18 -38.57 -10.57 26.31
C SER A 18 -37.09 -10.55 25.91
N SER A 19 -36.27 -10.23 26.89
CA SER A 19 -34.86 -9.88 26.78
C SER A 19 -33.92 -11.07 26.97
N ASP A 20 -32.68 -10.85 26.53
CA ASP A 20 -31.42 -11.42 27.03
C ASP A 20 -31.04 -12.88 26.70
N VAL A 21 -30.07 -13.00 25.78
CA VAL A 21 -28.68 -13.43 26.04
C VAL A 21 -28.16 -14.58 25.15
N THR A 22 -26.92 -14.38 24.69
CA THR A 22 -25.96 -15.30 24.07
C THR A 22 -26.13 -15.67 22.59
N GLY A 23 -25.14 -15.23 21.80
CA GLY A 23 -24.82 -15.77 20.49
C GLY A 23 -25.16 -14.84 19.34
N MET A 24 -24.35 -13.79 19.12
CA MET A 24 -24.18 -13.21 17.79
C MET A 24 -23.52 -14.25 16.87
N VAL A 25 -24.26 -15.27 16.49
CA VAL A 25 -23.95 -16.02 15.28
C VAL A 25 -24.65 -15.23 14.19
N GLN A 26 -23.87 -14.40 13.49
CA GLN A 26 -24.32 -13.79 12.25
C GLN A 26 -24.68 -14.93 11.31
N HIS A 27 -25.97 -15.29 11.28
CA HIS A 27 -26.53 -16.15 10.27
C HIS A 27 -26.45 -15.39 8.96
N VAL A 28 -25.33 -15.55 8.26
CA VAL A 28 -25.17 -15.08 6.89
C VAL A 28 -26.19 -15.85 6.07
N SER A 29 -27.28 -15.18 5.72
CA SER A 29 -28.28 -15.71 4.81
C SER A 29 -27.63 -15.99 3.45
N ILE A 30 -27.18 -17.23 3.28
CA ILE A 30 -26.88 -17.87 1.99
C ILE A 30 -28.12 -17.69 1.12
N GLY A 31 -28.08 -16.76 0.18
CA GLY A 31 -29.26 -16.37 -0.60
C GLY A 31 -29.13 -15.03 -1.31
N ARG A 32 -28.07 -14.26 -1.04
CA ARG A 32 -27.75 -13.04 -1.79
C ARG A 32 -26.28 -13.04 -2.22
N ASN A 33 -25.88 -14.04 -3.02
CA ASN A 33 -24.64 -13.94 -3.78
C ASN A 33 -24.75 -12.71 -4.69
N GLN A 34 -23.80 -11.79 -4.58
CA GLN A 34 -23.75 -10.60 -5.42
C GLN A 34 -22.69 -10.81 -6.51
N PRO A 35 -22.95 -10.37 -7.76
CA PRO A 35 -21.91 -10.39 -8.79
C PRO A 35 -20.72 -9.54 -8.35
N LEU A 36 -19.53 -9.91 -8.81
CA LEU A 36 -18.29 -9.23 -8.49
C LEU A 36 -18.37 -7.77 -8.93
N LYS A 37 -18.20 -6.86 -7.97
CA LYS A 37 -18.17 -5.43 -8.25
C LYS A 37 -16.80 -5.05 -8.83
N PRO A 38 -16.75 -4.19 -9.85
CA PRO A 38 -15.50 -3.65 -10.40
C PRO A 38 -14.77 -2.69 -9.44
N GLU A 39 -15.35 -2.45 -8.26
CA GLU A 39 -14.90 -1.40 -7.36
C GLU A 39 -13.68 -1.87 -6.55
N LYS A 40 -12.51 -1.33 -6.91
CA LYS A 40 -11.27 -1.54 -6.16
C LYS A 40 -11.41 -0.90 -4.77
N PRO A 41 -11.18 -1.65 -3.68
CA PRO A 41 -11.34 -1.09 -2.35
C PRO A 41 -10.29 -0.02 -2.09
N LYS A 42 -10.73 1.21 -1.82
CA LYS A 42 -9.84 2.31 -1.47
C LYS A 42 -9.40 2.16 -0.02
N TRP A 43 -8.15 1.78 0.20
CA TRP A 43 -7.57 1.67 1.54
C TRP A 43 -6.30 2.50 1.67
N LYS A 44 -5.91 2.80 2.90
CA LYS A 44 -4.66 3.48 3.24
C LYS A 44 -3.86 2.56 4.15
N SER A 45 -2.58 2.39 3.88
CA SER A 45 -1.69 1.70 4.80
C SER A 45 -1.33 2.64 5.95
N ASP A 46 -1.28 2.10 7.17
CA ASP A 46 -0.94 2.84 8.38
C ASP A 46 0.52 3.31 8.36
N VAL A 47 1.39 2.46 7.80
CA VAL A 47 2.77 2.76 7.42
C VAL A 47 2.82 2.90 5.89
N PRO A 48 3.36 3.99 5.33
CA PRO A 48 3.48 4.12 3.88
C PRO A 48 4.36 2.99 3.34
N LEU A 49 3.87 2.30 2.31
CA LEU A 49 4.49 1.11 1.75
C LEU A 49 4.95 1.44 0.32
N THR A 50 6.16 1.02 -0.05
CA THR A 50 6.64 1.14 -1.44
C THR A 50 5.97 0.09 -2.33
N GLU A 51 5.91 0.34 -3.64
CA GLU A 51 5.35 -0.63 -4.59
C GLU A 51 6.03 -2.00 -4.52
N GLY A 52 7.36 -2.02 -4.37
CA GLY A 52 8.13 -3.26 -4.20
C GLY A 52 7.76 -4.01 -2.92
N GLN A 53 7.60 -3.32 -1.79
CA GLN A 53 7.20 -3.93 -0.53
C GLN A 53 5.76 -4.45 -0.57
N LEU A 54 4.85 -3.73 -1.23
CA LEU A 54 3.48 -4.19 -1.46
C LEU A 54 3.47 -5.49 -2.28
N ARG A 55 4.27 -5.52 -3.36
CA ARG A 55 4.38 -6.70 -4.22
C ARG A 55 4.95 -7.90 -3.47
N SER A 56 6.04 -7.73 -2.70
CA SER A 56 6.60 -8.81 -1.88
C SER A 56 5.63 -9.32 -0.84
N LYS A 57 4.89 -8.41 -0.17
CA LYS A 57 3.88 -8.80 0.82
C LYS A 57 2.68 -9.53 0.20
N ARG A 58 2.31 -9.15 -1.03
CA ARG A 58 1.30 -9.87 -1.82
C ARG A 58 1.80 -11.26 -2.21
N ASP A 59 3.06 -11.37 -2.62
CA ASP A 59 3.66 -12.64 -3.02
C ASP A 59 3.78 -13.61 -1.84
N GLU A 60 4.29 -13.15 -0.70
CA GLU A 60 4.36 -13.93 0.54
C GLU A 60 2.97 -14.38 1.01
N PHE A 61 1.97 -13.51 0.88
CA PHE A 61 0.58 -13.89 1.15
C PHE A 61 0.11 -15.00 0.19
N TRP A 62 0.38 -14.89 -1.12
CA TRP A 62 -0.04 -15.92 -2.07
C TRP A 62 0.74 -17.23 -1.95
N ASP A 63 1.98 -17.20 -1.45
CA ASP A 63 2.79 -18.39 -1.18
C ASP A 63 2.28 -19.14 0.07
N THR A 64 1.88 -18.39 1.10
CA THR A 64 1.42 -18.95 2.38
C THR A 64 -0.09 -19.20 2.45
N ALA A 65 -0.90 -18.49 1.67
CA ALA A 65 -2.36 -18.64 1.60
C ALA A 65 -2.83 -20.08 1.34
N PRO A 66 -2.28 -20.86 0.38
CA PRO A 66 -2.70 -22.25 0.17
C PRO A 66 -2.31 -23.19 1.32
N ALA A 67 -1.42 -22.77 2.24
CA ALA A 67 -1.12 -23.51 3.46
C ALA A 67 -2.10 -23.16 4.60
N PHE A 68 -2.87 -22.08 4.47
CA PHE A 68 -3.92 -21.68 5.38
C PHE A 68 -5.25 -22.25 4.88
N ASP A 69 -5.81 -23.17 5.66
CA ASP A 69 -7.11 -23.85 5.53
C ASP A 69 -7.99 -23.52 4.30
N GLY A 70 -8.35 -24.55 3.52
CA GLY A 70 -9.15 -24.43 2.30
C GLY A 70 -8.60 -25.24 1.13
N ARG A 71 -9.26 -25.18 -0.02
CA ARG A 71 -8.81 -25.84 -1.27
C ARG A 71 -7.83 -24.92 -2.00
N LYS A 72 -6.67 -25.46 -2.38
CA LYS A 72 -5.69 -24.76 -3.22
C LYS A 72 -6.30 -24.26 -4.53
N GLU A 73 -7.25 -25.00 -5.09
CA GLU A 73 -7.98 -24.63 -6.33
C GLU A 73 -8.75 -23.31 -6.16
N ILE A 74 -9.36 -23.09 -5.00
CA ILE A 74 -10.09 -21.85 -4.71
C ILE A 74 -9.11 -20.69 -4.53
N TRP A 75 -7.99 -20.92 -3.85
CA TRP A 75 -6.93 -19.91 -3.73
C TRP A 75 -6.34 -19.53 -5.10
N ASP A 76 -6.12 -20.49 -6.00
CA ASP A 76 -5.65 -20.23 -7.36
C ASP A 76 -6.67 -19.43 -8.18
N ALA A 77 -7.95 -19.80 -8.09
CA ALA A 77 -9.04 -19.06 -8.72
C ALA A 77 -9.15 -17.62 -8.18
N LEU A 78 -9.05 -17.42 -6.86
CA LEU A 78 -9.06 -16.09 -6.24
C LEU A 78 -7.87 -15.23 -6.69
N LYS A 79 -6.70 -15.85 -6.89
CA LYS A 79 -5.52 -15.17 -7.43
C LYS A 79 -5.75 -14.72 -8.88
N ALA A 80 -6.25 -15.62 -9.71
CA ALA A 80 -6.56 -15.34 -11.11
C ALA A 80 -7.66 -14.27 -11.25
N ALA A 81 -8.72 -14.34 -10.43
CA ALA A 81 -9.78 -13.34 -10.39
C ALA A 81 -9.27 -11.96 -9.96
N SER A 82 -8.38 -11.91 -8.95
CA SER A 82 -7.74 -10.67 -8.51
C SER A 82 -6.88 -10.04 -9.61
N TYR A 83 -6.15 -10.85 -10.37
CA TYR A 83 -5.34 -10.38 -11.50
C TYR A 83 -6.22 -9.86 -12.65
N ALA A 84 -7.31 -10.55 -12.97
CA ALA A 84 -8.26 -10.10 -13.98
C ALA A 84 -8.94 -8.76 -13.58
N LEU A 85 -9.23 -8.55 -12.30
CA LEU A 85 -9.67 -7.23 -11.81
C LEU A 85 -8.60 -6.15 -11.93
N GLU A 86 -7.32 -6.50 -11.78
CA GLU A 86 -6.20 -5.55 -11.92
C GLU A 86 -6.10 -5.05 -13.36
N THR A 87 -6.23 -5.95 -14.34
CA THR A 87 -6.25 -5.64 -15.77
C THR A 87 -7.55 -4.97 -16.25
N GLY A 88 -8.57 -4.92 -15.39
CA GLY A 88 -9.88 -4.34 -15.72
C GLY A 88 -10.80 -5.28 -16.48
N ASP A 89 -10.46 -6.57 -16.58
CA ASP A 89 -11.29 -7.60 -17.19
C ASP A 89 -12.24 -8.23 -16.17
N HIS A 90 -13.34 -7.52 -15.94
CA HIS A 90 -14.38 -7.91 -14.99
C HIS A 90 -15.16 -9.15 -15.44
N ALA A 91 -15.30 -9.34 -16.76
CA ALA A 91 -16.02 -10.48 -17.31
C ALA A 91 -15.23 -11.76 -17.03
N LEU A 92 -13.91 -11.73 -17.26
CA LEU A 92 -13.02 -12.83 -16.92
C LEU A 92 -12.99 -13.08 -15.40
N ALA A 93 -12.85 -12.04 -14.59
CA ALA A 93 -12.85 -12.18 -13.13
C ALA A 93 -14.14 -12.84 -12.61
N GLN A 94 -15.30 -12.41 -13.12
CA GLN A 94 -16.59 -12.99 -12.78
C GLN A 94 -16.71 -14.45 -13.24
N ALA A 95 -16.22 -14.76 -14.45
CA ALA A 95 -16.22 -16.13 -14.96
C ALA A 95 -15.34 -17.08 -14.12
N ILE A 96 -14.21 -16.58 -13.60
CA ILE A 96 -13.34 -17.36 -12.70
C ILE A 96 -14.04 -17.63 -11.37
N VAL A 97 -14.67 -16.62 -10.77
CA VAL A 97 -15.43 -16.76 -9.50
C VAL A 97 -16.59 -17.73 -9.66
N ASP A 98 -17.37 -17.60 -10.74
CA ASP A 98 -18.51 -18.47 -11.03
C ASP A 98 -18.07 -19.91 -11.33
N GLY A 99 -17.02 -20.07 -12.14
CA GLY A 99 -16.45 -21.38 -12.49
C GLY A 99 -15.85 -22.12 -11.30
N ALA A 100 -15.36 -21.39 -10.30
CA ALA A 100 -14.84 -21.94 -9.05
C ALA A 100 -15.93 -22.12 -7.97
N SER A 101 -17.22 -21.89 -8.28
CA SER A 101 -18.35 -21.95 -7.34
C SER A 101 -18.18 -21.06 -6.10
N ILE A 102 -17.48 -19.93 -6.26
CA ILE A 102 -17.20 -18.99 -5.19
C ILE A 102 -18.39 -18.05 -5.01
N SER A 103 -18.90 -17.98 -3.79
CA SER A 103 -19.96 -17.06 -3.38
C SER A 103 -19.40 -15.80 -2.71
N LEU A 104 -19.88 -14.64 -3.16
CA LEU A 104 -19.51 -13.31 -2.69
C LEU A 104 -20.72 -12.64 -2.01
N PRO A 105 -20.86 -12.67 -0.68
CA PRO A 105 -21.99 -12.03 0.01
C PRO A 105 -22.01 -10.51 -0.15
N HIS A 106 -20.85 -9.87 -0.31
CA HIS A 106 -20.70 -8.42 -0.46
C HIS A 106 -20.41 -7.97 -1.91
N GLY A 107 -20.24 -8.93 -2.83
CA GLY A 107 -19.80 -8.66 -4.20
C GLY A 107 -18.34 -8.21 -4.28
N THR A 108 -17.54 -8.48 -3.24
CA THR A 108 -16.11 -8.16 -3.18
C THR A 108 -15.32 -9.42 -2.90
N LEU A 109 -14.10 -9.52 -3.46
CA LEU A 109 -13.19 -10.65 -3.20
C LEU A 109 -12.64 -10.68 -1.76
N MET A 110 -13.00 -9.73 -0.89
CA MET A 110 -12.49 -9.67 0.49
C MET A 110 -12.96 -10.84 1.34
N ASP A 111 -14.20 -11.25 1.16
CA ASP A 111 -14.83 -12.33 1.93
C ASP A 111 -15.51 -13.26 0.93
N CYS A 112 -14.82 -14.33 0.57
CA CYS A 112 -15.27 -15.33 -0.39
C CYS A 112 -15.64 -16.62 0.34
N TYR A 113 -16.66 -17.32 -0.16
CA TYR A 113 -17.10 -18.59 0.37
C TYR A 113 -17.12 -19.63 -0.73
N ASP A 114 -16.60 -20.82 -0.43
CA ASP A 114 -16.68 -21.97 -1.33
C ASP A 114 -18.00 -22.75 -1.14
N GLU A 115 -18.31 -23.68 -2.04
CA GLU A 115 -19.54 -24.49 -2.00
C GLU A 115 -19.66 -25.32 -0.69
N LEU A 116 -18.53 -25.65 -0.06
CA LEU A 116 -18.50 -26.36 1.22
C LEU A 116 -18.61 -25.44 2.44
N GLY A 117 -18.76 -24.13 2.23
CA GLY A 117 -18.84 -23.13 3.30
C GLY A 117 -17.49 -22.70 3.88
N ASN A 118 -16.37 -23.11 3.25
CA ASN A 118 -15.03 -22.62 3.62
C ASN A 118 -14.94 -21.13 3.32
N ARG A 119 -14.46 -20.34 4.28
CA ARG A 119 -14.31 -18.89 4.14
C ARG A 119 -12.88 -18.54 3.76
N TYR A 120 -12.72 -17.77 2.70
CA TYR A 120 -11.46 -17.24 2.21
C TYR A 120 -11.48 -15.72 2.36
N GLN A 121 -10.49 -15.19 3.07
CA GLN A 121 -10.39 -13.76 3.33
C GLN A 121 -9.19 -13.16 2.61
N LEU A 122 -9.44 -12.18 1.74
CA LEU A 122 -8.38 -11.46 1.04
C LEU A 122 -8.20 -10.08 1.66
N PRO A 123 -7.01 -9.78 2.18
CA PRO A 123 -6.72 -8.47 2.74
C PRO A 123 -6.62 -7.42 1.63
N HIS A 124 -6.87 -6.16 2.00
CA HIS A 124 -7.00 -5.04 1.06
C HIS A 124 -5.74 -4.84 0.19
N TYR A 125 -4.56 -5.15 0.73
CA TYR A 125 -3.27 -5.03 0.04
C TYR A 125 -3.06 -6.04 -1.08
N VAL A 126 -3.84 -7.13 -1.11
CA VAL A 126 -3.80 -8.13 -2.19
C VAL A 126 -4.68 -7.69 -3.36
N LEU A 127 -5.79 -7.02 -3.06
CA LEU A 127 -6.82 -6.61 -4.02
C LEU A 127 -6.57 -5.24 -4.64
N SER A 128 -5.81 -4.38 -3.98
CA SER A 128 -5.62 -2.99 -4.42
C SER A 128 -4.37 -2.36 -3.81
N ALA A 129 -3.77 -1.42 -4.53
CA ALA A 129 -2.73 -0.57 -3.98
C ALA A 129 -3.32 0.40 -2.93
N PRO A 130 -2.60 0.68 -1.82
CA PRO A 130 -3.00 1.69 -0.87
C PRO A 130 -2.95 3.08 -1.52
N ALA A 131 -3.82 4.00 -1.08
CA ALA A 131 -3.81 5.39 -1.51
C ALA A 131 -2.51 6.14 -1.14
N ASN A 132 -1.73 5.59 -0.21
CA ASN A 132 -0.41 6.08 0.21
C ASN A 132 0.73 5.23 -0.37
N LEU A 133 0.57 4.70 -1.58
CA LEU A 133 1.63 3.97 -2.27
C LEU A 133 2.75 4.96 -2.60
N ILE A 134 3.96 4.67 -2.10
CA ILE A 134 5.16 5.37 -2.56
C ILE A 134 5.56 4.69 -3.87
N GLU A 135 5.28 5.35 -5.00
CA GLU A 135 5.84 4.96 -6.30
C GLU A 135 7.36 5.10 -6.23
N ASP A 136 8.07 3.98 -6.28
CA ASP A 136 9.51 3.98 -6.46
C ASP A 136 9.77 4.40 -7.91
N MET A 137 10.15 5.65 -8.10
CA MET A 137 10.41 6.22 -9.42
C MET A 137 11.56 5.47 -10.06
N ASN A 138 11.22 4.61 -11.02
CA ASN A 138 12.07 3.86 -11.95
C ASN A 138 13.40 4.57 -12.29
N GLU A 139 14.50 4.22 -11.61
CA GLU A 139 15.84 4.22 -12.20
C GLU A 139 15.98 2.91 -12.99
N GLY A 140 15.65 2.97 -14.28
CA GLY A 140 15.99 1.93 -15.23
C GLY A 140 17.50 1.82 -15.43
N ASP A 141 17.93 0.61 -15.75
CA ASP A 141 19.25 0.22 -16.24
C ASP A 141 20.34 -0.02 -15.18
N THR A 142 20.34 -1.21 -14.55
CA THR A 142 21.58 -1.93 -14.27
C THR A 142 21.29 -3.44 -14.26
N PRO A 143 22.05 -4.29 -14.99
CA PRO A 143 21.83 -5.74 -15.06
C PRO A 143 21.94 -6.42 -13.68
N PRO A 144 21.38 -7.64 -13.52
CA PRO A 144 21.30 -8.32 -12.24
C PRO A 144 22.67 -8.85 -11.82
N ASP A 145 23.37 -8.14 -10.96
CA ASP A 145 24.45 -8.71 -10.15
C ASP A 145 23.83 -9.48 -8.97
N PRO A 146 24.06 -10.80 -8.84
CA PRO A 146 23.39 -11.65 -7.87
C PRO A 146 24.15 -11.66 -6.53
N GLU A 147 24.26 -10.54 -5.82
CA GLU A 147 24.75 -10.56 -4.43
C GLU A 147 24.37 -9.30 -3.63
N ALA A 148 23.08 -9.08 -3.40
CA ALA A 148 22.64 -8.11 -2.40
C ALA A 148 21.73 -8.80 -1.38
N ASN A 149 22.38 -9.41 -0.40
CA ASN A 149 21.83 -9.61 0.92
C ASN A 149 21.53 -8.23 1.54
N SER A 150 20.46 -7.58 1.08
CA SER A 150 20.00 -6.30 1.62
C SER A 150 19.24 -6.58 2.90
N VAL A 151 20.00 -6.69 4.00
CA VAL A 151 19.49 -6.44 5.35
C VAL A 151 18.55 -5.23 5.31
N PRO A 152 17.36 -5.30 5.92
CA PRO A 152 16.38 -4.22 5.88
C PRO A 152 17.00 -3.00 6.55
N GLY A 153 17.48 -2.06 5.74
CA GLY A 153 18.02 -0.79 6.21
C GLY A 153 16.93 -0.02 6.93
N VAL A 154 17.20 0.46 8.14
CA VAL A 154 16.24 1.25 8.90
C VAL A 154 16.02 2.58 8.18
N GLU A 155 14.79 2.85 7.75
CA GLU A 155 14.44 4.16 7.21
C GLU A 155 14.45 5.22 8.31
N GLN A 156 15.18 6.30 8.08
CA GLN A 156 15.35 7.40 9.02
C GLN A 156 15.12 8.74 8.32
N ARG A 157 14.27 9.56 8.93
CA ARG A 157 14.01 10.94 8.48
C ARG A 157 15.16 11.83 8.92
N ILE A 158 15.86 12.47 8.01
CA ILE A 158 16.96 13.41 8.30
C ILE A 158 16.57 14.80 7.79
N ARG A 159 16.95 15.83 8.55
CA ARG A 159 16.81 17.23 8.15
C ARG A 159 18.13 17.72 7.56
N PHE A 160 18.09 18.24 6.35
CA PHE A 160 19.24 18.83 5.67
C PHE A 160 19.08 20.34 5.70
N ARG A 161 19.95 21.01 6.45
CA ARG A 161 20.01 22.46 6.51
C ARG A 161 21.02 22.94 5.50
N LEU A 162 20.53 23.46 4.38
CA LEU A 162 21.39 24.00 3.34
C LEU A 162 21.71 25.47 3.63
N SER A 163 22.97 25.88 3.43
CA SER A 163 23.37 27.28 3.67
C SER A 163 22.73 28.30 2.73
N ASN A 164 22.24 27.88 1.57
CA ASN A 164 21.53 28.72 0.60
C ASN A 164 20.01 28.78 0.84
N LEU A 165 19.47 27.98 1.78
CA LEU A 165 18.05 27.97 2.12
C LEU A 165 17.82 28.45 3.55
N SER A 166 16.78 29.25 3.71
CA SER A 166 16.29 29.70 5.02
C SER A 166 15.50 28.63 5.77
N HIS A 167 15.27 27.46 5.17
CA HIS A 167 14.52 26.35 5.75
C HIS A 167 15.25 25.02 5.60
N ASP A 168 14.93 24.06 6.47
CA ASP A 168 15.49 22.71 6.42
C ASP A 168 14.68 21.78 5.48
N ILE A 169 15.38 21.03 4.64
CA ILE A 169 14.80 20.00 3.78
C ILE A 169 14.67 18.72 4.58
N LYS A 170 13.49 18.11 4.61
CA LYS A 170 13.26 16.83 5.29
C LYS A 170 13.27 15.72 4.26
N LEU A 171 14.20 14.77 4.39
CA LEU A 171 14.32 13.61 3.51
C LEU A 171 14.26 12.31 4.30
N GLN A 172 13.63 11.31 3.72
CA GLN A 172 13.70 9.92 4.20
C GLN A 172 14.89 9.25 3.53
N VAL A 173 15.79 8.68 4.34
CA VAL A 173 16.97 7.98 3.85
C VAL A 173 17.10 6.64 4.57
N CYS A 174 17.57 5.61 3.88
CA CYS A 174 17.83 4.31 4.50
C CYS A 174 19.22 4.31 5.13
N SER A 175 19.40 3.57 6.24
CA SER A 175 20.73 3.38 6.85
C SER A 175 21.77 2.80 5.87
N THR A 176 21.31 1.99 4.92
CA THR A 176 22.12 1.39 3.84
C THR A 176 22.44 2.34 2.69
N ASP A 177 21.76 3.49 2.58
CA ASP A 177 22.03 4.45 1.51
C ASP A 177 23.39 5.12 1.70
N THR A 178 24.02 5.46 0.59
CA THR A 178 25.23 6.27 0.55
C THR A 178 24.90 7.75 0.56
N VAL A 179 25.79 8.56 1.13
CA VAL A 179 25.69 10.02 1.12
C VAL A 179 25.56 10.55 -0.31
N LEU A 180 26.23 9.93 -1.29
CA LEU A 180 26.09 10.32 -2.71
C LEU A 180 24.65 10.21 -3.22
N LYS A 181 23.95 9.13 -2.87
CA LYS A 181 22.57 8.90 -3.31
C LYS A 181 21.64 9.97 -2.74
N VAL A 182 21.79 10.29 -1.46
CA VAL A 182 20.99 11.36 -0.83
C VAL A 182 21.37 12.74 -1.36
N LYS A 183 22.66 13.00 -1.66
CA LYS A 183 23.11 14.25 -2.33
C LYS A 183 22.40 14.46 -3.65
N LYS A 184 22.34 13.44 -4.51
CA LYS A 184 21.60 13.50 -5.78
C LYS A 184 20.12 13.83 -5.56
N HIS A 185 19.50 13.20 -4.58
CA HIS A 185 18.10 13.45 -4.25
C HIS A 185 17.86 14.89 -3.80
N ILE A 186 18.77 15.47 -3.00
CA ILE A 186 18.72 16.91 -2.69
C ILE A 186 18.89 17.76 -3.94
N SER A 187 19.81 17.41 -4.84
CA SER A 187 20.04 18.15 -6.10
C SER A 187 18.81 18.17 -6.99
N GLU A 188 18.02 17.10 -6.99
CA GLU A 188 16.77 17.00 -7.76
C GLU A 188 15.67 17.86 -7.15
N MET A 189 15.59 17.93 -5.80
CA MET A 189 14.64 18.80 -5.10
C MET A 189 15.03 20.28 -5.15
N GLN A 190 16.32 20.60 -5.30
CA GLN A 190 16.87 21.94 -5.21
C GLN A 190 17.58 22.35 -6.50
N VAL A 191 16.93 23.23 -7.26
CA VAL A 191 17.47 23.77 -8.50
C VAL A 191 18.80 24.50 -8.24
N GLY A 192 19.88 24.03 -8.87
CA GLY A 192 21.21 24.65 -8.81
C GLY A 192 22.15 24.10 -7.72
N VAL A 193 21.80 22.99 -7.06
CA VAL A 193 22.62 22.37 -6.01
C VAL A 193 23.28 21.10 -6.54
N GLU A 194 24.38 21.22 -7.29
CA GLU A 194 25.10 20.03 -7.81
C GLU A 194 25.68 19.16 -6.67
N PRO A 195 25.64 17.82 -6.77
CA PRO A 195 26.09 16.93 -5.69
C PRO A 195 27.57 17.13 -5.33
N ASP A 196 28.39 17.52 -6.31
CA ASP A 196 29.82 17.82 -6.14
C ASP A 196 30.06 19.11 -5.33
N ARG A 197 29.12 20.05 -5.42
CA ARG A 197 29.17 21.34 -4.70
C ARG A 197 28.59 21.26 -3.30
N GLN A 198 28.00 20.14 -2.93
CA GLN A 198 27.42 19.91 -1.62
C GLN A 198 28.47 19.33 -0.66
N ARG A 199 28.87 20.12 0.34
CA ARG A 199 29.70 19.64 1.45
C ARG A 199 28.84 19.41 2.68
N TRP A 200 28.77 18.15 3.10
CA TRP A 200 27.88 17.73 4.18
C TRP A 200 28.68 17.59 5.46
N PHE A 201 28.18 18.18 6.54
CA PHE A 201 28.79 18.16 7.85
C PHE A 201 27.81 17.66 8.89
N TYR A 202 28.26 16.72 9.69
CA TYR A 202 27.51 16.19 10.81
C TYR A 202 28.42 15.96 12.01
N ALA A 203 28.03 16.47 13.18
CA ALA A 203 28.83 16.42 14.42
C ALA A 203 30.30 16.88 14.23
N GLY A 204 30.52 17.89 13.37
CA GLY A 204 31.86 18.41 13.05
C GLY A 204 32.69 17.54 12.08
N ARG A 205 32.13 16.44 11.56
CA ARG A 205 32.77 15.58 10.56
C ARG A 205 32.22 15.85 9.17
N LEU A 206 33.10 15.91 8.17
CA LEU A 206 32.72 15.92 6.77
C LEU A 206 32.24 14.52 6.36
N LEU A 207 31.07 14.45 5.73
CA LEU A 207 30.51 13.21 5.19
C LEU A 207 30.98 13.03 3.74
N ASN A 208 31.70 11.94 3.47
CA ASN A 208 32.13 11.57 2.13
C ASN A 208 30.99 10.92 1.33
N ASP A 209 31.03 11.04 0.01
CA ASP A 209 30.09 10.44 -0.93
C ASP A 209 29.95 8.92 -0.78
N LYS A 210 31.06 8.22 -0.53
CA LYS A 210 31.10 6.76 -0.29
C LYS A 210 30.64 6.34 1.11
N LEU A 211 30.46 7.28 2.03
CA LEU A 211 30.05 6.98 3.40
C LEU A 211 28.57 6.59 3.41
N ARG A 212 28.22 5.57 4.19
CA ARG A 212 26.82 5.19 4.41
C ARG A 212 26.19 6.03 5.52
N ILE A 213 24.86 6.14 5.51
CA ILE A 213 24.13 6.85 6.56
C ILE A 213 24.30 6.18 7.93
N GLU A 214 24.36 4.85 7.98
CA GLU A 214 24.67 4.09 9.21
C GLU A 214 26.04 4.47 9.79
N ASP A 215 27.08 4.55 8.95
CA ASP A 215 28.44 4.89 9.34
C ASP A 215 28.56 6.34 9.80
N ALA A 216 27.73 7.22 9.25
CA ALA A 216 27.64 8.62 9.67
C ALA A 216 27.07 8.78 11.10
N LYS A 217 26.46 7.71 11.67
CA LYS A 217 25.84 7.69 13.00
C LYS A 217 24.85 8.85 13.19
N ILE A 218 24.13 9.20 12.13
CA ILE A 218 23.12 10.26 12.17
C ILE A 218 21.83 9.62 12.70
N PRO A 219 21.27 10.09 13.83
CA PRO A 219 19.99 9.58 14.33
C PRO A 219 18.82 10.16 13.54
N LYS A 220 17.65 9.52 13.68
CA LYS A 220 16.39 10.04 13.12
C LYS A 220 16.08 11.44 13.65
N ASN A 221 15.51 12.26 12.79
CA ASN A 221 15.15 13.66 12.97
C ASN A 221 16.32 14.60 13.34
N HIS A 222 17.58 14.20 13.16
CA HIS A 222 18.71 15.11 13.32
C HIS A 222 18.94 16.01 12.10
N VAL A 223 19.74 17.06 12.33
CA VAL A 223 20.08 18.05 11.30
C VAL A 223 21.49 17.80 10.80
N VAL A 224 21.63 17.65 9.49
CA VAL A 224 22.90 17.62 8.75
C VAL A 224 23.07 18.98 8.09
N GLN A 225 24.26 19.57 8.24
CA GLN A 225 24.57 20.87 7.67
C GLN A 225 25.15 20.69 6.27
N VAL A 226 24.51 21.27 5.27
CA VAL A 226 24.89 21.15 3.86
C VAL A 226 25.36 22.51 3.37
N ILE A 227 26.66 22.65 3.18
CA ILE A 227 27.25 23.85 2.62
C ILE A 227 27.26 23.68 1.10
N VAL A 228 26.53 24.55 0.41
CA VAL A 228 26.46 24.58 -1.05
C VAL A 228 27.32 25.72 -1.56
N SER A 229 28.30 25.42 -2.42
CA SER A 229 29.05 26.45 -3.13
C SER A 229 28.23 26.98 -4.30
N VAL A 230 27.70 28.20 -4.21
CA VAL A 230 27.00 28.84 -5.34
C VAL A 230 27.99 29.11 -6.49
N PRO A 231 27.59 28.95 -7.76
CA PRO A 231 28.40 29.43 -8.87
C PRO A 231 28.59 30.94 -8.71
N LYS A 232 29.85 31.37 -8.78
CA LYS A 232 30.22 32.78 -8.90
C LYS A 232 29.50 33.27 -10.17
N GLN A 233 28.46 34.10 -10.03
CA GLN A 233 27.96 34.82 -11.19
C GLN A 233 29.12 35.70 -11.66
N GLU A 234 29.70 35.37 -12.81
CA GLU A 234 30.59 36.28 -13.52
C GLU A 234 29.73 37.49 -13.88
N THR A 235 29.92 38.57 -13.12
CA THR A 235 29.43 39.89 -13.47
C THR A 235 30.11 40.28 -14.78
N GLY A 236 29.42 40.04 -15.89
CA GLY A 236 29.79 40.56 -17.20
C GLY A 236 29.78 42.09 -17.13
N SER A 237 30.97 42.66 -17.29
CA SER A 237 31.24 44.09 -17.37
C SER A 237 31.06 44.63 -18.78
#